data_AF-A0A524GL81-F1
#
_entry.id   AF-A0A524GL81-F1
#
_cell.length_a   1.000
_cell.length_b   1.000
_cell.length_c   1.000
_cell.angle_alpha   90.00
_cell.angle_beta   90.00
_cell.angle_gamma   90.00
#
_symmetry.space_group_name_H-M   'P 1'
#
loop_
_entity.id
_entity.type
_entity.pdbx_description
1 polymer ?
#
loop_
_entity_poly.entity_id
_entity_poly.type
_entity_poly.pdbx_seq_one_letter_code
_entity_poly.pdbx_strand_id
1 'polypeptide(L)' 'MNNEKKIIFFTCIAHYFTHFYELLFPALAIPLVISLKMSLADVLKLSFFMYLLYGLAALPWGMFADRFGNRRSLIIFFVG' A
#
# COMPACT_ATOMS: atom_id res chain seq x y z
N MET A 1 -7.94 22.43 14.27
CA MET A 1 -8.50 21.73 13.10
C MET A 1 -9.69 20.88 13.56
N ASN A 2 -10.87 21.05 12.95
CA ASN A 2 -12.07 20.28 13.29
C ASN A 2 -11.86 18.78 13.03
N ASN A 3 -12.64 17.94 13.70
CA ASN A 3 -12.50 16.48 13.61
C ASN A 3 -12.68 15.96 12.18
N GLU A 4 -13.68 16.48 11.45
CA GLU A 4 -13.93 16.13 10.04
C GLU A 4 -12.72 16.43 9.15
N LYS A 5 -12.11 17.62 9.31
CA LYS A 5 -10.90 18.00 8.58
C LYS A 5 -9.73 17.06 8.88
N LYS A 6 -9.60 16.59 10.12
CA LYS A 6 -8.58 15.60 10.50
C LYS A 6 -8.84 14.26 9.83
N ILE A 7 -10.08 13.78 9.85
CA ILE A 7 -10.45 12.52 9.22
C ILE A 7 -10.08 12.54 7.74
N ILE A 8 -10.54 13.55 7.00
CA ILE A 8 -10.24 13.70 5.57
C ILE A 8 -8.73 13.76 5.33
N PHE A 9 -8.00 14.58 6.11
CA PHE A 9 -6.57 14.72 5.92
C PHE A 9 -5.81 13.40 6.10
N PHE A 10 -6.05 12.69 7.20
CA PHE A 10 -5.33 11.44 7.47
C PHE A 10 -5.75 10.30 6.54
N THR A 11 -7.03 10.20 6.19
CA THR A 11 -7.48 9.15 5.26
C THR A 11 -6.98 9.41 3.84
N CYS A 12 -6.95 10.66 3.37
CA CYS A 12 -6.40 11.00 2.06
C CYS A 12 -4.90 10.73 1.98
N ILE A 13 -4.13 11.06 3.03
CA ILE A 13 -2.70 10.75 3.06
C ILE A 13 -2.48 9.24 3.10
N ALA A 14 -3.24 8.50 3.91
CA ALA A 14 -3.14 7.05 3.94
C ALA A 14 -3.44 6.42 2.57
N HIS A 15 -4.52 6.86 1.93
CA HIS A 15 -4.89 6.44 0.57
C HIS A 15 -3.79 6.76 -0.45
N TYR A 16 -3.21 7.96 -0.39
CA TYR A 16 -2.09 8.35 -1.24
C TYR A 16 -0.92 7.39 -1.08
N PHE A 17 -0.46 7.15 0.15
CA PHE A 17 0.69 6.27 0.40
C PHE A 17 0.42 4.84 -0.06
N THR A 18 -0.77 4.31 0.21
CA THR A 18 -1.19 3.00 -0.25
C THR A 18 -0.98 2.82 -1.76
N HIS A 19 -1.54 3.72 -2.58
CA HIS A 19 -1.38 3.62 -4.03
C HIS A 19 0.02 4.03 -4.51
N PHE A 20 0.66 4.98 -3.84
CA PHE A 20 2.03 5.36 -4.15
C PHE A 20 2.97 4.15 -4.08
N TYR A 21 2.91 3.37 -3.00
CA TYR A 21 3.74 2.18 -2.84
C TYR A 21 3.32 1.05 -3.79
N GLU A 22 2.01 0.83 -3.98
CA GLU A 22 1.49 -0.18 -4.90
C GLU A 22 1.91 0.05 -6.36
N LEU A 23 1.97 1.32 -6.78
CA LEU A 23 2.34 1.74 -8.14
C LEU A 23 3.84 2.00 -8.30
N LEU A 24 4.62 1.96 -7.23
CA LEU A 24 6.06 2.19 -7.28
C LEU A 24 6.75 1.12 -8.15
N PHE A 25 6.35 -0.15 -8.00
CA PHE A 25 6.93 -1.26 -8.75
C PHE A 25 6.75 -1.12 -10.27
N PRO A 26 5.52 -0.95 -10.82
CA PRO A 26 5.32 -0.83 -12.26
C PRO A 26 6.00 0.42 -12.83
N ALA A 27 6.04 1.52 -12.07
CA ALA A 27 6.77 2.73 -12.47
C ALA A 27 8.29 2.47 -12.65
N LEU A 28 8.84 1.50 -11.91
CA LEU A 28 10.27 1.13 -11.96
C LEU A 28 10.56 -0.12 -12.80
N ALA A 29 9.57 -0.75 -13.43
CA ALA A 29 9.74 -2.02 -14.13
C ALA A 29 10.83 -1.97 -15.22
N ILE A 30 10.84 -0.92 -16.06
CA ILE A 30 11.84 -0.76 -17.12
C ILE A 30 13.24 -0.47 -16.56
N PRO A 31 13.44 0.47 -15.61
CA PRO A 31 14.71 0.62 -14.91
C PRO A 31 15.24 -0.68 -14.31
N LEU A 32 14.37 -1.49 -13.71
CA LEU A 32 14.72 -2.79 -13.11
C LEU A 32 15.14 -3.82 -14.14
N VAL A 33 14.48 -3.88 -15.31
CA VAL A 33 14.89 -4.73 -16.45
C VAL A 33 16.34 -4.42 -16.83
N ILE A 34 16.69 -3.14 -16.95
CA ILE A 34 18.02 -2.69 -17.36
C ILE A 34 19.05 -3.01 -16.26
N SER A 35 18.75 -2.72 -15.00
CA SER A 35 19.69 -2.87 -13.89
C SER A 35 19.94 -4.35 -13.52
N LEU A 36 18.91 -5.18 -13.54
CA LEU A 36 18.99 -6.60 -13.19
C LEU A 36 19.35 -7.48 -14.39
N LYS A 37 19.34 -6.94 -15.62
CA LYS A 37 19.56 -7.68 -16.88
C LYS A 37 18.61 -8.88 -17.04
N MET A 38 17.37 -8.72 -16.58
CA MET A 38 16.31 -9.74 -16.64
C MET A 38 15.30 -9.41 -17.74
N SER A 39 14.53 -10.41 -18.19
CA SER A 39 13.39 -10.15 -19.06
C SER A 39 12.31 -9.34 -18.31
N LEU A 40 11.47 -8.59 -19.03
CA LEU A 40 10.33 -7.89 -18.41
C LEU A 40 9.41 -8.85 -17.66
N ALA A 41 9.17 -10.03 -18.23
CA ALA A 41 8.33 -11.06 -17.60
C ALA A 41 8.89 -11.49 -16.24
N ASP A 42 10.21 -11.68 -16.13
CA ASP A 42 10.83 -12.10 -14.87
C ASP A 42 10.89 -10.98 -13.84
N VAL A 43 11.08 -9.73 -14.26
CA VAL A 43 10.94 -8.57 -13.36
C VAL A 43 9.52 -8.49 -12.82
N LEU A 44 8.49 -8.58 -13.66
CA LEU A 44 7.10 -8.51 -13.21
C LEU A 44 6.76 -9.61 -12.20
N LYS A 45 7.29 -10.83 -12.36
CA LYS A 45 7.11 -11.92 -11.37
C LYS A 45 7.61 -11.56 -9.97
N LEU A 46 8.62 -10.70 -9.83
CA LEU A 46 9.13 -10.28 -8.52
C LEU A 46 8.06 -9.56 -7.68
N SER A 47 7.11 -8.88 -8.33
CA SER A 47 6.03 -8.17 -7.64
C SER A 47 4.89 -9.07 -7.14
N PHE A 48 4.88 -10.36 -7.50
CA PHE A 48 3.78 -11.27 -7.21
C PHE A 48 3.41 -11.29 -5.72
N PHE A 49 4.40 -11.50 -4.84
CA PHE A 49 4.13 -11.56 -3.40
C PHE A 49 3.69 -10.22 -2.82
N MET A 50 4.18 -9.09 -3.35
CA MET A 50 3.74 -7.76 -2.91
C MET A 50 2.24 -7.59 -3.15
N TYR A 51 1.77 -7.86 -4.38
CA TYR A 51 0.36 -7.71 -4.73
C TYR A 51 -0.53 -8.75 -4.05
N LEU A 52 -0.07 -10.00 -3.98
CA LEU A 52 -0.80 -11.07 -3.30
C LEU A 52 -1.00 -10.75 -1.82
N LEU A 53 0.09 -10.42 -1.11
CA LEU A 53 0.04 -10.14 0.32
C LEU A 53 -0.77 -8.87 0.60
N TYR A 54 -0.65 -7.85 -0.25
CA TYR A 54 -1.46 -6.64 -0.11
C TYR A 54 -2.96 -6.96 -0.25
N GLY A 55 -3.36 -7.71 -1.28
CA GLY A 55 -4.75 -8.13 -1.46
C GLY A 55 -5.27 -9.03 -0.33
N LEU A 56 -4.46 -10.00 0.10
CA LEU A 56 -4.82 -10.91 1.20
C LEU A 56 -4.90 -10.20 2.55
N ALA A 57 -4.03 -9.23 2.83
CA ALA A 57 -4.00 -8.49 4.09
C ALA A 57 -5.04 -7.38 4.16
N ALA A 58 -5.51 -6.85 3.02
CA ALA A 58 -6.50 -5.78 2.97
C ALA A 58 -7.82 -6.17 3.65
N LEU A 59 -8.31 -7.40 3.42
CA LEU A 59 -9.56 -7.88 4.02
C LEU A 59 -9.46 -8.04 5.56
N PRO A 60 -8.47 -8.77 6.12
CA PRO A 60 -8.22 -8.81 7.56
C PRO A 60 -8.07 -7.43 8.18
N TRP A 61 -7.47 -6.47 7.47
CA TRP A 61 -7.30 -5.11 7.99
C TRP A 61 -8.64 -4.36 8.11
N GLY A 62 -9.56 -4.57 7.17
CA GLY A 62 -10.94 -4.10 7.30
C GLY A 62 -11.64 -4.68 8.53
N MET A 63 -11.53 -5.99 8.73
CA MET A 63 -12.08 -6.67 9.91
C MET A 63 -11.45 -6.16 11.22
N PHE A 64 -10.16 -5.85 11.21
CA PHE A 64 -9.47 -5.25 12.35
C PHE A 64 -10.01 -3.85 12.65
N ALA A 65 -10.22 -3.02 11.63
CA ALA A 65 -10.80 -1.69 11.79
C ALA A 65 -12.23 -1.73 12.34
N ASP A 66 -13.05 -2.70 11.91
CA ASP A 66 -14.40 -2.90 12.44
C ASP A 66 -14.40 -3.28 13.92
N ARG A 67 -13.43 -4.10 14.35
CA ARG A 67 -13.35 -4.58 15.75
C ARG A 67 -12.65 -3.61 16.71
N PHE A 68 -11.58 -2.95 16.26
CA PHE A 68 -10.70 -2.15 17.12
C PHE A 68 -10.79 -0.64 16.84
N GLY A 69 -11.49 -0.24 15.79
CA GLY A 69 -11.79 1.14 15.43
C GLY A 69 -10.80 1.77 14.45
N ASN A 70 -11.34 2.54 13.50
CA ASN A 70 -10.60 3.19 12.40
C ASN A 70 -9.40 4.03 12.85
N ARG A 71 -9.52 4.74 13.98
CA ARG A 71 -8.44 5.60 14.48
C ARG A 71 -7.21 4.78 14.85
N ARG A 72 -7.37 3.61 15.48
CA ARG A 72 -6.25 2.74 15.84
C ARG A 72 -5.61 2.16 14.58
N SER A 73 -6.42 1.70 13.62
CA SER A 73 -5.93 1.21 12.33
C SER A 73 -5.08 2.25 11.58
N LEU A 74 -5.52 3.52 11.56
CA LEU A 74 -4.73 4.59 10.94
C LEU A 74 -3.43 4.88 11.69
N ILE A 75 -3.42 4.82 13.03
CA ILE A 75 -2.17 5.01 13.79
C ILE A 75 -1.16 3.91 13.46
N ILE A 76 -1.59 2.65 13.44
CA ILE A 76 -0.71 1.53 13.07
C ILE A 76 -0.23 1.69 11.63
N PHE A 77 -1.10 2.04 10.69
CA PHE A 77 -0.73 2.30 9.31
C PHE A 77 0.43 3.31 9.17
N PHE A 78 0.42 4.40 9.95
CA PHE A 78 1.44 5.45 9.85
C PHE A 78 2.75 5.15 10.60
N VAL A 79 2.69 4.34 11.66
CA VAL A 79 3.83 4.11 12.55
C VAL A 79 4.53 2.77 12.26
N GLY A 80 3.80 1.79 11.76
CA GLY A 80 4.23 0.38 11.71
C GLY A 80 3.81 -0.36 12.97
#